data_AF-A0A1C9UZY0-F1
#
_entry.id   AF-A0A1C9UZY0-F1
#
_cell.length_a   1.000
_cell.length_b   1.000
_cell.length_c   1.000
_cell.angle_alpha   90.00
_cell.angle_beta   90.00
_cell.angle_gamma   90.00
#
_symmetry.space_group_name_H-M   'P 1'
#
loop_
_entity.id
_entity.type
_entity.pdbx_description
1 polymer ?
#
loop_
_entity_poly.entity_id
_entity_poly.type
_entity_poly.pdbx_seq_one_letter_code
_entity_poly.pdbx_strand_id
1 'polypeptide(L)'
;PGAAVTSIQIDGVLHEFSTIEGVTEDVTAIILNVKKIALKLESDETKTLEIDVKGPANVTAGDIIGDADVEVLNPDLPICTVADGAHFHMRMTANTGRGYVSAEDNKHREDDMPIGVLAVDSLYSPIERVNYQVENTRVGQRDDFDKLTLDVWTNGSITPSEAISLSAKILTDHLSIFVNLTDEAKNTDVMVEKEETHKEKMLEMTIEELDLSVRSYNCLKRAGI
;
A
#
# COMPACT_ATOMS: atom_id res chain seq x y z
N PRO A 1 1.47 -2.05 -4.02
CA PRO A 1 1.42 -3.54 -4.00
C PRO A 1 0.78 -3.95 -2.68
N GLY A 2 0.14 -5.11 -2.62
CA GLY A 2 -0.51 -5.58 -1.39
C GLY A 2 -0.70 -7.09 -1.41
N ALA A 3 -1.30 -7.64 -0.35
CA ALA A 3 -1.56 -9.06 -0.20
C ALA A 3 -3.06 -9.34 -0.15
N ALA A 4 -3.48 -10.48 -0.69
CA ALA A 4 -4.87 -10.90 -0.69
C ALA A 4 -4.98 -12.43 -0.68
N VAL A 5 -6.13 -12.93 -0.22
CA VAL A 5 -6.51 -14.35 -0.36
C VAL A 5 -6.89 -14.62 -1.82
N THR A 6 -6.43 -15.73 -2.37
CA THR A 6 -6.67 -16.16 -3.76
C THR A 6 -7.63 -17.34 -3.86
N SER A 7 -7.58 -18.24 -2.88
CA SER A 7 -8.47 -19.40 -2.80
C SER A 7 -8.74 -19.78 -1.35
N ILE A 8 -9.87 -20.45 -1.14
CA ILE A 8 -10.25 -21.06 0.13
C ILE A 8 -10.65 -22.52 -0.08
N GLN A 9 -10.45 -23.34 0.93
CA GLN A 9 -10.91 -24.72 0.99
C GLN A 9 -11.56 -24.93 2.36
N ILE A 10 -12.84 -25.29 2.37
CA ILE A 10 -13.60 -25.52 3.60
C ILE A 10 -13.98 -26.99 3.66
N ASP A 11 -13.82 -27.60 4.83
CA ASP A 11 -14.13 -29.02 5.01
C ASP A 11 -15.62 -29.31 4.73
N GLY A 12 -15.87 -30.33 3.91
CA GLY A 12 -17.24 -30.73 3.53
C GLY A 12 -17.91 -29.83 2.48
N VAL A 13 -17.25 -28.78 2.01
CA VAL A 13 -17.77 -27.86 0.98
C VAL A 13 -17.15 -28.19 -0.37
N LEU A 14 -18.01 -28.42 -1.38
CA LEU A 14 -17.57 -28.70 -2.76
C LEU A 14 -17.71 -27.50 -3.69
N HIS A 15 -18.59 -26.55 -3.37
CA HIS A 15 -18.92 -25.39 -4.19
C HIS A 15 -19.45 -24.24 -3.32
N GLU A 16 -19.41 -23.03 -3.85
CA GLU A 16 -19.73 -21.76 -3.19
C GLU A 16 -21.20 -21.57 -2.78
N PHE A 17 -22.12 -22.37 -3.35
CA PHE A 17 -23.56 -22.30 -3.06
C PHE A 17 -24.03 -23.26 -1.96
N SER A 18 -23.11 -23.87 -1.19
CA SER A 18 -23.48 -24.79 -0.12
C SER A 18 -23.64 -24.08 1.23
N THR A 19 -24.18 -24.81 2.19
CA THR A 19 -24.22 -24.44 3.60
C THR A 19 -23.36 -25.41 4.39
N ILE A 20 -22.91 -25.00 5.58
CA ILE A 20 -22.09 -25.82 6.48
C ILE A 20 -22.95 -26.11 7.72
N GLU A 21 -23.12 -27.38 8.06
CA GLU A 21 -23.91 -27.77 9.22
C GLU A 21 -23.29 -27.19 10.50
N GLY A 22 -24.10 -26.48 11.30
CA GLY A 22 -23.64 -25.85 12.53
C GLY A 22 -22.91 -24.51 12.36
N VAL A 23 -22.85 -23.94 11.15
CA VAL A 23 -22.40 -22.56 10.90
C VAL A 23 -23.60 -21.71 10.51
N THR A 24 -23.65 -20.47 11.00
CA THR A 24 -24.81 -19.58 10.78
C THR A 24 -24.83 -18.98 9.38
N GLU A 25 -23.66 -18.62 8.86
CA GLU A 25 -23.45 -18.03 7.54
C GLU A 25 -23.34 -19.11 6.45
N ASP A 26 -23.81 -18.78 5.24
CA ASP A 26 -23.56 -19.60 4.06
C ASP A 26 -22.13 -19.40 3.51
N VAL A 27 -21.70 -20.29 2.62
CA VAL A 27 -20.35 -20.24 2.05
C VAL A 27 -20.12 -18.94 1.26
N THR A 28 -21.15 -18.38 0.63
CA THR A 28 -21.04 -17.12 -0.11
C THR A 28 -20.75 -15.94 0.82
N ALA A 29 -21.42 -15.87 1.96
CA ALA A 29 -21.18 -14.87 3.00
C ALA A 29 -19.78 -15.00 3.60
N ILE A 30 -19.31 -16.24 3.83
CA ILE A 30 -17.94 -16.51 4.27
C ILE A 30 -16.94 -16.00 3.22
N ILE A 31 -17.13 -16.30 1.93
CA ILE A 31 -16.27 -15.79 0.84
C ILE A 31 -16.25 -14.25 0.85
N LEU A 32 -17.39 -13.59 1.03
CA LEU A 32 -17.47 -12.13 1.09
C LEU A 32 -16.75 -11.54 2.31
N ASN A 33 -16.74 -12.24 3.44
CA ASN A 33 -16.00 -11.82 4.62
C ASN A 33 -14.49 -12.06 4.45
N VAL A 34 -14.08 -13.19 3.89
CA VAL A 34 -12.68 -13.49 3.57
C VAL A 34 -12.07 -12.44 2.64
N LYS A 35 -12.83 -11.95 1.65
CA LYS A 35 -12.39 -10.87 0.75
C LYS A 35 -12.04 -9.55 1.45
N LYS A 36 -12.54 -9.34 2.68
CA LYS A 36 -12.28 -8.11 3.46
C LYS A 36 -11.08 -8.26 4.38
N ILE A 37 -10.45 -9.44 4.45
CA ILE A 37 -9.26 -9.64 5.28
C ILE A 37 -8.12 -8.78 4.71
N ALA A 38 -7.55 -7.93 5.56
CA ALA A 38 -6.39 -7.12 5.24
C ALA A 38 -5.15 -7.88 5.72
N LEU A 39 -4.34 -8.34 4.76
CA LEU A 39 -3.10 -9.08 5.01
C LEU A 39 -1.88 -8.22 4.70
N LYS A 40 -0.81 -8.44 5.45
CA LYS A 40 0.54 -8.05 5.09
C LYS A 40 1.42 -9.30 5.04
N LEU A 41 2.11 -9.47 3.93
CA LEU A 41 3.05 -10.57 3.69
C LEU A 41 4.45 -9.98 3.55
N GLU A 42 5.42 -10.50 4.31
CA GLU A 42 6.82 -10.07 4.22
C GLU A 42 7.57 -10.75 3.06
N SER A 43 7.07 -11.88 2.58
CA SER A 43 7.63 -12.63 1.45
C SER A 43 6.73 -12.57 0.21
N ASP A 44 7.33 -12.62 -0.98
CA ASP A 44 6.61 -12.75 -2.27
C ASP A 44 6.11 -14.19 -2.54
N GLU A 45 6.33 -15.12 -1.61
CA GLU A 45 5.89 -16.51 -1.74
C GLU A 45 4.40 -16.67 -1.40
N THR A 46 3.76 -17.64 -2.06
CA THR A 46 2.40 -18.06 -1.70
C THR A 46 2.41 -18.70 -0.31
N LYS A 47 1.52 -18.23 0.57
CA LYS A 47 1.36 -18.72 1.95
C LYS A 47 0.02 -19.42 2.11
N THR A 48 0.01 -20.46 2.94
CA THR A 48 -1.20 -21.16 3.36
C THR A 48 -1.55 -20.73 4.78
N LEU A 49 -2.81 -20.37 4.99
CA LEU A 49 -3.39 -19.95 6.26
C LEU A 49 -4.49 -20.93 6.65
N GLU A 50 -4.73 -21.09 7.94
CA GLU A 50 -5.72 -22.04 8.46
C GLU A 50 -6.58 -21.41 9.55
N ILE A 51 -7.84 -21.77 9.60
CA ILE A 51 -8.74 -21.54 10.75
C ILE A 51 -9.24 -22.91 11.17
N ASP A 52 -9.03 -23.28 12.44
CA ASP A 52 -9.54 -24.50 13.06
C ASP A 52 -10.20 -24.15 14.40
N VAL A 53 -11.53 -24.13 14.43
CA VAL A 53 -12.32 -23.69 15.60
C VAL A 53 -13.45 -24.67 15.89
N LYS A 54 -13.61 -25.02 17.17
CA LYS A 54 -14.77 -25.76 17.69
C LYS A 54 -15.74 -24.83 18.40
N GLY A 55 -17.02 -24.95 18.07
CA GLY A 55 -18.06 -24.12 18.66
C GLY A 55 -18.42 -24.50 20.09
N PRO A 56 -19.18 -23.63 20.79
CA PRO A 56 -19.76 -22.39 20.28
C PRO A 56 -18.72 -21.25 20.24
N ALA A 57 -18.55 -20.61 19.07
CA ALA A 57 -17.54 -19.57 18.88
C ALA A 57 -17.93 -18.58 17.76
N ASN A 58 -17.54 -17.31 17.94
CA ASN A 58 -17.55 -16.32 16.87
C ASN A 58 -16.16 -16.30 16.26
N VAL A 59 -16.04 -16.75 15.00
CA VAL A 59 -14.77 -16.83 14.28
C VAL A 59 -14.48 -15.48 13.65
N THR A 60 -13.29 -14.97 13.92
CA THR A 60 -12.78 -13.68 13.43
C THR A 60 -11.51 -13.87 12.61
N ALA A 61 -11.06 -12.83 11.91
CA ALA A 61 -9.78 -12.87 11.22
C ALA A 61 -8.59 -13.02 12.20
N GLY A 62 -8.76 -12.68 13.47
CA GLY A 62 -7.78 -12.92 14.52
C GLY A 62 -7.55 -14.41 14.84
N ASP A 63 -8.48 -15.29 14.46
CA ASP A 63 -8.36 -16.74 14.64
C ASP A 63 -7.57 -17.41 13.50
N ILE A 64 -7.10 -16.64 12.52
CA ILE A 64 -6.28 -17.14 11.42
C ILE A 64 -4.89 -17.53 11.93
N ILE A 65 -4.54 -18.78 11.69
CA ILE A 65 -3.25 -19.37 11.96
C ILE A 65 -2.43 -19.29 10.67
N GLY A 66 -1.31 -18.58 10.71
CA GLY A 66 -0.39 -18.42 9.60
C GLY A 66 1.07 -18.48 10.03
N ASP A 67 1.97 -18.47 9.05
CA ASP A 67 3.41 -18.37 9.28
C ASP A 67 3.80 -16.99 9.85
N ALA A 68 5.03 -16.90 10.38
CA ALA A 68 5.57 -15.64 10.92
C ALA A 68 5.67 -14.49 9.89
N ASP A 69 5.62 -14.82 8.59
CA ASP A 69 5.65 -13.85 7.50
C ASP A 69 4.27 -13.26 7.17
N VAL A 70 3.22 -13.69 7.88
CA VAL A 70 1.83 -13.28 7.65
C VAL A 70 1.33 -12.46 8.83
N GLU A 71 0.89 -11.25 8.56
CA GLU A 71 0.26 -10.37 9.55
C GLU A 71 -1.17 -10.05 9.12
N VAL A 72 -2.13 -10.30 10.02
CA VAL A 72 -3.54 -9.93 9.85
C VAL A 72 -3.76 -8.56 10.48
N LEU A 73 -4.15 -7.58 9.66
CA LEU A 73 -4.21 -6.17 10.07
C LEU A 73 -5.57 -5.76 10.65
N ASN A 74 -6.61 -6.56 10.40
CA ASN A 74 -7.97 -6.34 10.90
C ASN A 74 -8.50 -7.58 11.66
N PRO A 75 -7.90 -7.93 12.81
CA PRO A 75 -8.22 -9.17 13.53
C PRO A 75 -9.68 -9.25 13.99
N ASP A 76 -10.33 -8.11 14.25
CA ASP A 76 -11.73 -8.05 14.71
C ASP A 76 -12.77 -8.33 13.61
N LEU A 77 -12.32 -8.55 12.36
CA LEU A 77 -13.23 -8.81 11.24
C LEU A 77 -13.97 -10.15 11.44
N PRO A 78 -15.31 -10.17 11.53
CA PRO A 78 -16.06 -11.41 11.66
C PRO A 78 -16.02 -12.22 10.35
N ILE A 79 -15.78 -13.52 10.47
CA ILE A 79 -15.79 -14.46 9.36
C ILE A 79 -17.09 -15.26 9.37
N CYS A 80 -17.38 -15.96 10.47
CA CYS A 80 -18.60 -16.75 10.67
C CYS A 80 -18.87 -17.05 12.15
N THR A 81 -20.03 -17.63 12.44
CA THR A 81 -20.48 -18.02 13.77
C THR A 81 -20.73 -19.52 13.81
N VAL A 82 -20.04 -20.23 14.70
CA VAL A 82 -20.09 -21.69 14.85
C VAL A 82 -20.92 -22.06 16.08
N ALA A 83 -21.91 -22.93 15.90
CA ALA A 83 -22.80 -23.41 16.95
C ALA A 83 -22.12 -24.46 17.87
N ASP A 84 -22.72 -24.70 19.03
CA ASP A 84 -22.23 -25.71 19.99
C ASP A 84 -22.20 -27.11 19.36
N GLY A 85 -21.09 -27.82 19.57
CA GLY A 85 -20.84 -29.15 18.99
C GLY A 85 -20.42 -29.18 17.51
N ALA A 86 -20.39 -28.04 16.82
CA ALA A 86 -19.91 -27.94 15.44
C ALA A 86 -18.40 -27.63 15.37
N HIS A 87 -17.78 -27.96 14.24
CA HIS A 87 -16.37 -27.73 13.96
C HIS A 87 -16.24 -27.03 12.61
N PHE A 88 -15.47 -25.95 12.58
CA PHE A 88 -15.18 -25.19 11.38
C PHE A 88 -13.68 -25.26 11.11
N HIS A 89 -13.34 -25.86 9.96
CA HIS A 89 -11.98 -25.92 9.45
C HIS A 89 -11.95 -25.35 8.02
N MET A 90 -11.09 -24.35 7.81
CA MET A 90 -10.89 -23.70 6.53
C MET A 90 -9.41 -23.44 6.30
N ARG A 91 -8.92 -23.78 5.12
CA ARG A 91 -7.60 -23.35 4.61
C ARG A 91 -7.77 -22.25 3.59
N MET A 92 -6.83 -21.32 3.57
CA MET A 92 -6.80 -20.21 2.63
C MET A 92 -5.41 -20.12 2.02
N THR A 93 -5.35 -19.72 0.76
CA THR A 93 -4.11 -19.41 0.07
C THR A 93 -4.02 -17.91 -0.09
N ALA A 94 -2.91 -17.29 0.29
CA ALA A 94 -2.67 -15.87 0.17
C ALA A 94 -1.33 -15.60 -0.52
N ASN A 95 -1.28 -14.54 -1.32
CA ASN A 95 -0.04 -14.10 -1.96
C ASN A 95 -0.03 -12.57 -2.15
N THR A 96 1.12 -12.07 -2.60
CA THR A 96 1.30 -10.65 -2.95
C THR A 96 0.96 -10.40 -4.41
N GLY A 97 0.38 -9.24 -4.70
CA GLY A 97 -0.02 -8.87 -6.04
C GLY A 97 -0.26 -7.38 -6.22
N ARG A 98 -0.91 -7.04 -7.33
CA ARG A 98 -1.25 -5.66 -7.69
C ARG A 98 -2.65 -5.60 -8.30
N GLY A 99 -3.38 -4.55 -7.96
CA GLY A 99 -4.70 -4.29 -8.51
C GLY A 99 -5.73 -5.30 -8.02
N TYR A 100 -6.52 -5.80 -8.96
CA TYR A 100 -7.61 -6.74 -8.71
C TYR A 100 -7.46 -7.93 -9.65
N VAL A 101 -7.73 -9.13 -9.13
CA VAL A 101 -7.77 -10.37 -9.91
C VAL A 101 -9.09 -11.04 -9.59
N SER A 102 -9.84 -11.39 -10.64
CA SER A 102 -11.13 -12.04 -10.47
C SER A 102 -10.98 -13.49 -9.98
N ALA A 103 -12.02 -14.03 -9.36
CA ALA A 103 -12.06 -15.45 -9.01
C ALA A 103 -11.87 -16.35 -10.26
N GLU A 104 -12.43 -15.95 -11.40
CA GLU A 104 -12.24 -16.67 -12.67
C GLU A 104 -10.77 -16.67 -13.10
N ASP A 105 -10.09 -15.53 -13.04
CA ASP A 105 -8.67 -15.44 -13.39
C ASP A 105 -7.79 -16.25 -12.43
N ASN A 106 -8.10 -16.24 -11.13
CA ASN A 106 -7.41 -17.07 -10.15
C ASN A 106 -7.56 -18.56 -10.47
N LYS A 107 -8.77 -18.99 -10.87
CA LYS A 107 -9.02 -20.37 -11.31
C LYS A 107 -8.24 -20.76 -12.57
N HIS A 108 -8.05 -19.84 -13.51
CA HIS A 108 -7.25 -20.11 -14.72
C HIS A 108 -5.75 -20.14 -14.47
N ARG A 109 -5.26 -19.48 -13.41
CA ARG A 109 -3.82 -19.45 -13.06
C ARG A 109 -3.35 -20.70 -12.34
N GLU A 110 -4.25 -21.38 -11.64
CA GLU A 110 -3.99 -22.67 -11.02
C GLU A 110 -4.52 -23.77 -11.94
N ASP A 111 -3.66 -24.23 -12.87
CA ASP A 111 -3.93 -25.41 -13.69
C ASP A 111 -4.30 -26.59 -12.77
N ASP A 112 -5.50 -27.15 -12.93
CA ASP A 112 -6.07 -28.23 -12.11
C ASP A 112 -6.34 -27.90 -10.63
N MET A 113 -7.00 -26.77 -10.35
CA MET A 113 -7.58 -26.51 -9.01
C MET A 113 -8.48 -27.69 -8.54
N PRO A 114 -8.16 -28.35 -7.41
CA PRO A 114 -8.92 -29.50 -6.94
C PRO A 114 -10.38 -29.18 -6.63
N ILE A 115 -11.25 -30.20 -6.71
CA ILE A 115 -12.64 -30.08 -6.27
C ILE A 115 -12.68 -29.73 -4.77
N GLY A 116 -13.49 -28.73 -4.40
CA GLY A 116 -13.60 -28.22 -3.04
C GLY A 116 -12.67 -27.03 -2.72
N VAL A 117 -11.76 -26.67 -3.64
CA VAL A 117 -11.05 -25.40 -3.57
C VAL A 117 -11.86 -24.35 -4.34
N LEU A 118 -12.18 -23.26 -3.67
CA LEU A 118 -12.99 -22.16 -4.16
C LEU A 118 -12.07 -20.96 -4.42
N ALA A 119 -11.94 -20.58 -5.68
CA ALA A 119 -11.26 -19.33 -6.04
C ALA A 119 -12.05 -18.13 -5.52
N VAL A 120 -11.36 -17.14 -4.97
CA VAL A 120 -11.97 -15.89 -4.50
C VAL A 120 -11.36 -14.71 -5.25
N ASP A 121 -12.13 -13.64 -5.38
CA ASP A 121 -11.61 -12.39 -5.93
C ASP A 121 -10.55 -11.78 -5.00
N SER A 122 -9.39 -11.48 -5.57
CA SER A 122 -8.25 -10.95 -4.82
C SER A 122 -8.10 -9.45 -5.06
N LEU A 123 -8.34 -8.67 -4.00
CA LEU A 123 -8.10 -7.24 -4.00
C LEU A 123 -6.75 -6.95 -3.33
N TYR A 124 -5.71 -6.70 -4.13
CA TYR A 124 -4.37 -6.39 -3.63
C TYR A 124 -4.15 -4.90 -3.36
N SER A 125 -5.20 -4.07 -3.46
CA SER A 125 -5.09 -2.63 -3.21
C SER A 125 -5.08 -2.36 -1.71
N PRO A 126 -4.02 -1.76 -1.16
CA PRO A 126 -3.99 -1.37 0.24
C PRO A 126 -4.70 -0.03 0.51
N ILE A 127 -5.14 0.65 -0.56
CA ILE A 127 -5.79 1.96 -0.51
C ILE A 127 -7.30 1.78 -0.60
N GLU A 128 -8.02 2.33 0.39
CA GLU A 128 -9.49 2.28 0.46
C GLU A 128 -10.12 3.51 -0.18
N ARG A 129 -9.54 4.68 0.08
CA ARG A 129 -10.07 5.96 -0.38
C ARG A 129 -8.96 6.99 -0.53
N VAL A 130 -9.11 7.86 -1.52
CA VAL A 130 -8.27 9.05 -1.71
C VAL A 130 -9.18 10.24 -2.01
N ASN A 131 -8.87 11.38 -1.41
CA ASN A 131 -9.47 12.67 -1.70
C ASN A 131 -8.38 13.72 -1.91
N TYR A 132 -8.67 14.75 -2.71
CA TYR A 132 -7.74 15.85 -2.91
C TYR A 132 -8.46 17.19 -2.98
N GLN A 133 -7.77 18.23 -2.52
CA GLN A 133 -8.24 19.61 -2.61
C GLN A 133 -7.08 20.51 -3.01
N VAL A 134 -7.33 21.41 -3.97
CA VAL A 134 -6.40 22.44 -4.42
C VAL A 134 -6.96 23.79 -4.00
N GLU A 135 -6.14 24.60 -3.34
CA GLU A 135 -6.48 25.95 -2.90
C GLU A 135 -5.33 26.91 -3.15
N ASN A 136 -5.62 28.15 -3.51
CA ASN A 136 -4.58 29.18 -3.63
C ASN A 136 -3.94 29.43 -2.27
N THR A 137 -2.62 29.53 -2.21
CA THR A 137 -1.88 29.78 -0.99
C THR A 137 -0.87 30.90 -1.19
N ARG A 138 -0.66 31.69 -0.14
CA ARG A 138 0.41 32.69 -0.10
C ARG A 138 1.62 32.10 0.59
N VAL A 139 2.77 32.12 -0.08
CA VAL A 139 4.07 31.72 0.47
C VAL A 139 4.94 32.95 0.60
N GLY A 140 5.12 33.43 1.83
CA GLY A 140 5.80 34.69 2.10
C GLY A 140 5.07 35.89 1.51
N GLN A 141 5.68 36.57 0.53
CA GLN A 141 5.11 37.74 -0.16
C GLN A 141 4.44 37.40 -1.50
N ARG A 142 4.57 36.16 -1.99
CA ARG A 142 4.02 35.70 -3.27
C ARG A 142 2.69 34.97 -3.05
N ASP A 143 1.67 35.32 -3.84
CA ASP A 143 0.31 34.78 -3.74
C ASP A 143 -0.16 33.98 -4.98
N ASP A 144 0.78 33.58 -5.81
CA ASP A 144 0.57 32.81 -7.04
C ASP A 144 0.84 31.30 -6.89
N PHE A 145 0.93 30.79 -5.65
CA PHE A 145 1.12 29.37 -5.38
C PHE A 145 -0.20 28.64 -5.17
N ASP A 146 -0.21 27.36 -5.54
CA ASP A 146 -1.28 26.42 -5.21
C ASP A 146 -0.83 25.48 -4.09
N LYS A 147 -1.70 25.24 -3.12
CA LYS A 147 -1.55 24.22 -2.09
C LYS A 147 -2.42 23.02 -2.44
N LEU A 148 -1.78 21.86 -2.53
CA LEU A 148 -2.46 20.56 -2.66
C LEU A 148 -2.55 19.89 -1.29
N THR A 149 -3.76 19.53 -0.88
CA THR A 149 -4.03 18.69 0.29
C THR A 149 -4.53 17.33 -0.20
N LEU A 150 -3.90 16.24 0.25
CA LEU A 150 -4.27 14.86 -0.06
C LEU A 150 -4.71 14.15 1.21
N ASP A 151 -5.94 13.63 1.23
CA ASP A 151 -6.41 12.73 2.27
C ASP A 151 -6.39 11.30 1.74
N VAL A 152 -5.64 10.41 2.38
CA VAL A 152 -5.44 9.03 1.94
C VAL A 152 -5.78 8.08 3.09
N TRP A 153 -6.70 7.16 2.83
CA TRP A 153 -7.10 6.11 3.76
C TRP A 153 -6.55 4.76 3.28
N THR A 154 -5.83 4.09 4.15
CA THR A 154 -5.22 2.77 3.89
C THR A 154 -5.75 1.75 4.87
N ASN A 155 -5.68 0.48 4.50
CA ASN A 155 -6.08 -0.65 5.36
C ASN A 155 -4.99 -1.04 6.39
N GLY A 156 -3.97 -0.19 6.59
CA GLY A 156 -2.86 -0.43 7.53
C GLY A 156 -1.65 -1.17 6.95
N SER A 157 -1.76 -1.82 5.78
CA SER A 157 -0.63 -2.58 5.19
C SER A 157 0.49 -1.68 4.66
N ILE A 158 0.17 -0.42 4.39
CA ILE A 158 1.11 0.62 3.98
C ILE A 158 0.71 1.94 4.62
N THR A 159 1.68 2.77 4.99
CA THR A 159 1.39 4.12 5.46
C THR A 159 0.98 5.03 4.30
N PRO A 160 0.12 6.05 4.52
CA PRO A 160 -0.22 7.03 3.49
C PRO A 160 1.00 7.68 2.81
N SER A 161 2.03 8.01 3.58
CA SER A 161 3.25 8.66 3.06
C SER A 161 4.06 7.73 2.15
N GLU A 162 4.19 6.45 2.52
CA GLU A 162 4.84 5.44 1.67
C GLU A 162 4.03 5.17 0.40
N ALA A 163 2.70 5.10 0.51
CA ALA A 163 1.82 4.93 -0.64
C ALA A 163 1.97 6.07 -1.65
N ILE A 164 1.97 7.32 -1.18
CA ILE A 164 2.20 8.49 -2.03
C ILE A 164 3.59 8.43 -2.66
N SER A 165 4.63 8.10 -1.89
CA SER A 165 6.00 7.99 -2.39
C SER A 165 6.14 6.92 -3.49
N LEU A 166 5.53 5.75 -3.30
CA LEU A 166 5.48 4.70 -4.32
C LEU A 166 4.69 5.14 -5.55
N SER A 167 3.58 5.85 -5.37
CA SER A 167 2.79 6.36 -6.49
C SER A 167 3.56 7.38 -7.33
N ALA A 168 4.31 8.28 -6.68
CA ALA A 168 5.17 9.25 -7.33
C ALA A 168 6.27 8.55 -8.14
N LYS A 169 6.93 7.53 -7.55
CA LYS A 169 7.92 6.72 -8.26
C LYS A 169 7.32 6.07 -9.51
N ILE A 170 6.15 5.44 -9.39
CA ILE A 170 5.47 4.82 -10.53
C ILE A 170 5.15 5.86 -11.62
N LEU A 171 4.70 7.06 -11.25
CA LEU A 171 4.42 8.15 -12.18
C LEU A 171 5.70 8.61 -12.90
N THR A 172 6.79 8.81 -12.16
CA THR A 172 8.10 9.20 -12.72
C THR A 172 8.63 8.13 -13.68
N ASP A 173 8.51 6.85 -13.33
CA ASP A 173 8.93 5.74 -14.20
C ASP A 173 8.17 5.76 -15.53
N HIS A 174 6.87 6.04 -15.52
CA HIS A 174 6.07 6.18 -16.75
C HIS A 174 6.45 7.43 -17.55
N LEU A 175 6.68 8.57 -16.89
CA LEU A 175 7.11 9.81 -17.54
C LEU A 175 8.52 9.69 -18.17
N SER A 176 9.39 8.87 -17.57
CA SER A 176 10.75 8.65 -18.07
C SER A 176 10.79 8.14 -19.51
N ILE A 177 9.78 7.36 -19.92
CA ILE A 177 9.64 6.85 -21.29
C ILE A 177 9.53 8.02 -22.28
N PHE A 178 8.80 9.08 -21.91
CA PHE A 178 8.64 10.28 -22.74
C PHE A 178 9.90 11.13 -22.79
N VAL A 179 10.60 11.28 -21.66
CA VAL A 179 11.90 11.99 -21.61
C VAL A 179 12.91 11.30 -22.54
N ASN A 180 12.84 9.98 -22.64
CA ASN A 180 13.78 9.18 -23.40
C ASN A 180 13.44 9.04 -24.91
N LEU A 181 12.38 9.72 -25.39
CA LEU A 181 11.97 9.68 -26.80
C LEU A 181 13.00 10.32 -27.75
N THR A 182 13.75 11.32 -27.29
CA THR A 182 14.82 11.97 -28.07
C THR A 182 16.07 12.13 -27.22
N ASP A 183 17.25 11.87 -27.81
CA ASP A 183 18.53 12.06 -27.12
C ASP A 183 18.87 13.54 -26.88
N GLU A 184 18.19 14.45 -27.57
CA GLU A 184 18.24 15.91 -27.37
C GLU A 184 17.60 16.34 -26.05
N ALA A 185 16.48 15.71 -25.66
CA ALA A 185 15.81 15.99 -24.38
C ALA A 185 16.61 15.47 -23.17
N LYS A 186 17.34 14.35 -23.33
CA LYS A 186 18.18 13.77 -22.25
C LYS A 186 19.38 14.64 -21.86
N ASN A 187 19.93 15.39 -22.83
CA ASN A 187 21.11 16.23 -22.64
C ASN A 187 20.77 17.71 -22.41
N THR A 188 19.49 18.06 -22.42
CA THR A 188 19.03 19.39 -22.04
C THR A 188 18.87 19.38 -20.52
N ASP A 189 19.82 19.97 -19.81
CA ASP A 189 19.64 20.29 -18.40
C ASP A 189 18.40 21.20 -18.30
N VAL A 190 17.27 20.64 -17.88
CA VAL A 190 16.18 21.46 -17.36
C VAL A 190 16.82 22.20 -16.20
N MET A 191 16.97 23.52 -16.33
CA MET A 191 17.32 24.39 -15.23
C MET A 191 16.29 24.17 -14.14
N VAL A 192 16.53 23.18 -13.26
CA VAL A 192 15.99 23.20 -11.93
C VAL A 192 16.58 24.47 -11.36
N GLU A 193 15.75 25.50 -11.19
CA GLU A 193 16.07 26.56 -10.24
C GLU A 193 16.33 25.82 -8.93
N LYS A 194 17.60 25.51 -8.66
CA LYS A 194 18.01 25.15 -7.32
C LYS A 194 17.55 26.34 -6.48
N GLU A 195 16.64 26.10 -5.55
CA GLU A 195 16.56 27.00 -4.41
C GLU A 195 17.99 27.04 -3.84
N GLU A 196 18.67 28.17 -4.05
CA GLU A 196 19.98 28.41 -3.45
C GLU A 196 19.83 28.11 -1.97
N THR A 197 20.47 27.04 -1.53
CA THR A 197 20.47 26.71 -0.12
C THR A 197 21.08 27.89 0.62
N HIS A 198 20.61 28.20 1.84
CA HIS A 198 21.15 29.31 2.63
C HIS A 198 22.70 29.28 2.75
N LYS A 199 23.31 28.10 2.58
CA LYS A 199 24.76 27.92 2.48
C LYS A 199 25.37 28.46 1.18
N GLU A 200 24.76 28.18 0.03
CA GLU A 200 25.22 28.73 -1.27
C GLU A 200 25.12 30.26 -1.26
N LYS A 201 24.00 30.80 -0.74
CA LYS A 201 23.84 32.25 -0.58
C LYS A 201 24.90 32.88 0.34
N MET A 202 25.28 32.21 1.44
CA MET A 202 26.37 32.67 2.31
C MET A 202 27.76 32.56 1.67
N LEU A 203 27.98 31.64 0.72
CA LEU A 203 29.24 31.54 -0.01
C LEU A 203 29.39 32.63 -1.07
N GLU A 204 28.27 33.15 -1.59
CA GLU A 204 28.25 34.22 -2.59
C GLU A 204 28.16 35.63 -1.98
N MET A 205 27.91 35.75 -0.67
CA MET A 205 27.93 37.02 0.05
C MET A 205 29.30 37.68 -0.08
N THR A 206 29.30 38.92 -0.53
CA THR A 206 30.50 39.74 -0.58
C THR A 206 30.96 40.10 0.84
N ILE A 207 32.26 40.40 1.00
CA ILE A 207 32.83 40.79 2.31
C ILE A 207 32.16 42.06 2.89
N GLU A 208 31.48 42.85 2.04
CA GLU A 208 30.71 44.03 2.42
C GLU A 208 29.35 43.69 3.05
N GLU A 209 28.79 42.54 2.70
CA GLU A 209 27.52 42.04 3.22
C GLU A 209 27.70 41.17 4.47
N LEU A 210 28.93 40.71 4.71
CA LEU A 210 29.32 40.10 5.97
C LEU A 210 29.46 41.21 7.04
N ASP A 211 28.63 41.14 8.09
CA ASP A 211 28.52 42.14 9.17
C ASP A 211 29.76 42.16 10.09
N LEU A 212 30.93 42.45 9.49
CA LEU A 212 32.26 42.38 10.08
C LEU A 212 32.67 43.72 10.70
N SER A 213 33.54 43.64 11.71
CA SER A 213 34.14 44.85 12.27
C SER A 213 34.98 45.61 11.24
N VAL A 214 35.02 46.94 11.36
CA VAL A 214 35.76 47.84 10.45
C VAL A 214 37.23 47.45 10.29
N ARG A 215 37.87 46.87 11.32
CA ARG A 215 39.26 46.37 11.22
C ARG A 215 39.35 45.10 10.39
N SER A 216 38.47 44.14 10.65
CA SER A 216 38.45 42.85 9.96
C SER A 216 38.19 43.03 8.46
N TYR A 217 37.20 43.86 8.10
CA TYR A 217 36.87 44.21 6.72
C TYR A 217 38.09 44.77 5.96
N ASN A 218 38.78 45.75 6.54
CA ASN A 218 39.93 46.40 5.90
C ASN A 218 41.16 45.49 5.78
N CYS A 219 41.36 44.57 6.73
CA CYS A 219 42.43 43.57 6.65
C CYS A 219 42.17 42.57 5.52
N LEU A 220 40.95 42.07 5.39
CA LEU A 220 40.54 41.13 4.33
C LEU A 220 40.64 41.79 2.94
N LYS A 221 40.08 42.99 2.78
CA LYS A 221 40.15 43.75 1.52
C LYS A 221 41.58 44.05 1.06
N ARG A 222 42.51 44.30 1.99
CA ARG A 222 43.94 44.50 1.68
C ARG A 222 44.67 43.21 1.30
N ALA A 223 44.21 42.06 1.79
CA ALA A 223 44.77 40.76 1.45
C ALA A 223 44.34 40.28 0.05
N GLY A 224 43.44 41.01 -0.63
CA GLY A 224 42.95 40.66 -1.96
C GLY A 224 42.03 39.44 -1.96
N ILE A 225 41.44 39.15 -0.80
CA ILE A 225 40.39 38.14 -0.60
C ILE A 225 39.06 38.89 -0.58
#